data_AF-A0A9Q6EN36-F1
#
_entry.id   AF-A0A9Q6EN36-F1
#
_cell.length_a   1.000
_cell.length_b   1.000
_cell.length_c   1.000
_cell.angle_alpha   90.00
_cell.angle_beta   90.00
_cell.angle_gamma   90.00
#
_symmetry.space_group_name_H-M   'P 1'
#
loop_
_entity.id
_entity.type
_entity.pdbx_description
1 polymer ?
#
loop_
_entity_poly.entity_id
_entity_poly.type
_entity_poly.pdbx_seq_one_letter_code
_entity_poly.pdbx_strand_id
1 'polypeptide(L)'
;MQASNTDSCVELNQDSMTSYTLVPCDHIFEIPTHVAKCPYCEAKLYANAFAWVEEDDGWVAEQLEISCDTEPDIQSDEWDLWMHNHSDMPYVYQLPINTKIEDYINNNFRFDCL
;
A
#
# COMPACT_ATOMS: atom_id res chain seq x y z
N MET A 1 35.81 -12.07 51.44
CA MET A 1 34.83 -12.98 50.81
C MET A 1 33.63 -12.11 50.45
N GLN A 2 33.52 -11.74 49.17
CA GLN A 2 32.38 -12.09 48.27
C GLN A 2 31.09 -11.32 48.65
N ALA A 3 30.36 -10.64 47.77
CA ALA A 3 30.44 -10.44 46.33
C ALA A 3 29.65 -9.16 45.96
N SER A 4 29.95 -8.63 44.79
CA SER A 4 29.13 -7.68 44.02
C SER A 4 27.72 -8.23 43.76
N ASN A 5 26.75 -7.36 43.49
CA ASN A 5 26.09 -7.28 42.18
C ASN A 5 25.02 -6.17 42.16
N THR A 6 25.13 -5.35 41.12
CA THR A 6 24.17 -4.37 40.63
C THR A 6 22.96 -5.07 40.02
N ASP A 7 21.74 -4.73 40.42
CA ASP A 7 20.54 -5.06 39.65
C ASP A 7 19.85 -3.77 39.22
N SER A 8 20.18 -3.36 38.00
CA SER A 8 19.48 -2.34 37.22
C SER A 8 18.41 -3.07 36.41
N CYS A 9 17.19 -3.13 36.92
CA CYS A 9 16.03 -3.49 36.11
C CYS A 9 15.58 -2.23 35.35
N VAL A 10 16.21 -1.96 34.21
CA VAL A 10 15.56 -1.18 33.16
C VAL A 10 14.65 -2.17 32.44
N GLU A 11 13.36 -2.10 32.73
CA GLU A 11 12.36 -2.77 31.90
C GLU A 11 12.43 -2.11 30.52
N LEU A 12 13.07 -2.79 29.57
CA LEU A 12 13.05 -2.38 28.17
C LEU A 12 11.61 -2.52 27.68
N ASN A 13 11.09 -1.41 27.18
CA ASN A 13 9.73 -1.24 26.68
C ASN A 13 9.37 -2.37 25.71
N GLN A 14 8.14 -2.86 25.85
CA GLN A 14 7.49 -3.75 24.90
C GLN A 14 7.46 -3.07 23.52
N ASP A 15 8.43 -3.41 22.67
CA ASP A 15 8.35 -3.15 21.24
C ASP A 15 7.08 -3.83 20.73
N SER A 16 6.09 -3.01 20.37
CA SER A 16 4.89 -3.43 19.67
C SER A 16 5.32 -4.06 18.36
N MET A 17 5.40 -5.39 18.30
CA MET A 17 5.64 -6.14 17.07
C MET A 17 4.46 -5.92 16.12
N THR A 18 4.45 -4.82 15.38
CA THR A 18 3.60 -4.66 14.22
C THR A 18 4.06 -5.70 13.21
N SER A 19 3.30 -6.79 13.07
CA SER A 19 3.65 -7.86 12.14
C SER A 19 3.20 -7.45 10.74
N TYR A 20 4.16 -7.24 9.83
CA TYR A 20 3.91 -7.07 8.40
C TYR A 20 4.20 -8.36 7.62
N THR A 21 3.64 -8.45 6.42
CA THR A 21 3.91 -9.52 5.46
C THR A 21 4.95 -9.06 4.44
N LEU A 22 5.99 -9.86 4.20
CA LEU A 22 6.97 -9.59 3.14
C LEU A 22 6.43 -10.02 1.78
N VAL A 23 6.57 -9.16 0.78
CA VAL A 23 6.17 -9.41 -0.61
C VAL A 23 7.27 -8.99 -1.60
N PRO A 24 7.35 -9.61 -2.80
CA PRO A 24 8.29 -9.16 -3.83
C PRO A 24 7.90 -7.77 -4.36
N CYS A 25 8.84 -7.06 -4.98
CA CYS A 25 8.59 -5.69 -5.45
C CYS A 25 7.66 -5.59 -6.66
N ASP A 26 7.49 -6.67 -7.42
CA ASP A 26 6.49 -6.77 -8.48
C ASP A 26 5.14 -7.31 -7.99
N HIS A 27 4.90 -7.38 -6.68
CA HIS A 27 3.64 -7.86 -6.13
C HIS A 27 2.46 -6.97 -6.53
N ILE A 28 1.43 -7.60 -7.08
CA ILE A 28 0.15 -6.96 -7.41
C ILE A 28 -0.84 -7.26 -6.27
N PHE A 29 -1.29 -6.22 -5.60
CA PHE A 29 -2.27 -6.30 -4.54
C PHE A 29 -3.69 -6.25 -5.11
N GLU A 30 -4.54 -7.23 -4.80
CA GLU A 30 -5.99 -7.07 -4.89
C GLU A 30 -6.47 -6.28 -3.66
N ILE A 31 -7.00 -5.07 -3.86
CA ILE A 31 -7.41 -4.21 -2.76
C ILE A 31 -8.75 -4.68 -2.19
N PRO A 32 -8.83 -4.98 -0.88
CA PRO A 32 -10.09 -5.36 -0.28
C PRO A 32 -11.14 -4.25 -0.43
N THR A 33 -12.34 -4.59 -0.87
CA THR A 33 -13.41 -3.61 -1.16
C THR A 33 -13.88 -2.79 0.05
N HIS A 34 -13.53 -3.20 1.28
CA HIS A 34 -13.79 -2.43 2.50
C HIS A 34 -12.70 -1.39 2.79
N VAL A 35 -11.51 -1.53 2.19
CA VAL A 35 -10.43 -0.54 2.21
C VAL A 35 -10.72 0.54 1.18
N ALA A 36 -10.91 0.12 -0.08
CA ALA A 36 -11.21 1.02 -1.18
C ALA A 36 -11.92 0.30 -2.34
N LYS A 37 -12.60 1.09 -3.16
CA LYS A 37 -13.21 0.72 -4.45
C LYS A 37 -12.93 1.83 -5.45
N CYS A 38 -13.07 1.53 -6.74
CA CYS A 38 -13.00 2.55 -7.77
C CYS A 38 -13.99 3.69 -7.45
N PRO A 39 -13.55 4.95 -7.38
CA PRO A 39 -14.44 6.05 -7.02
C PRO A 39 -15.50 6.36 -8.10
N TYR A 40 -15.29 5.88 -9.33
CA TYR A 40 -16.15 6.18 -10.47
C TYR A 40 -17.20 5.10 -10.73
N CYS A 41 -16.84 3.82 -10.55
CA CYS A 41 -17.71 2.68 -10.88
C CYS A 41 -17.87 1.66 -9.76
N GLU A 42 -17.27 1.89 -8.59
CA GLU A 42 -17.28 1.00 -7.42
C GLU A 42 -16.67 -0.40 -7.62
N ALA A 43 -16.03 -0.64 -8.77
CA ALA A 43 -15.34 -1.89 -9.06
C ALA A 43 -14.14 -2.12 -8.13
N LYS A 44 -13.60 -3.34 -8.19
CA LYS A 44 -12.35 -3.69 -7.51
C LYS A 44 -11.18 -2.87 -8.06
N LEU A 45 -10.18 -2.70 -7.22
CA LEU A 45 -8.93 -2.04 -7.56
C LEU A 45 -7.77 -3.00 -7.35
N TYR A 46 -6.77 -2.87 -8.21
CA TYR A 46 -5.47 -3.49 -8.08
C TYR A 46 -4.42 -2.43 -7.89
N ALA A 47 -3.37 -2.72 -7.13
CA ALA A 47 -2.25 -1.79 -6.96
C ALA A 47 -0.91 -2.51 -7.06
N ASN A 48 0.09 -1.81 -7.58
CA ASN A 48 1.49 -2.23 -7.54
C ASN A 48 2.36 -1.01 -7.20
N ALA A 49 3.39 -1.24 -6.40
CA ALA A 49 4.39 -0.21 -6.13
C ALA A 49 5.35 -0.09 -7.32
N PHE A 50 5.77 1.13 -7.62
CA PHE A 50 6.79 1.41 -8.64
C PHE A 50 7.90 2.35 -8.13
N ALA A 51 7.77 2.85 -6.89
CA ALA A 51 8.82 3.54 -6.16
C ALA A 51 8.76 3.15 -4.68
N TRP A 52 9.92 3.08 -4.03
CA TRP A 52 10.08 2.64 -2.65
C TRP A 52 11.01 3.55 -1.88
N VAL A 53 10.79 3.62 -0.57
CA VAL A 53 11.70 4.23 0.39
C VAL A 53 12.03 3.19 1.48
N GLU A 54 13.29 3.16 1.90
CA GLU A 54 13.75 2.27 2.97
C GLU A 54 13.46 2.90 4.33
N GLU A 55 12.75 2.16 5.20
CA GLU A 55 12.51 2.51 6.60
C GLU A 55 13.21 1.50 7.54
N ASP A 56 13.25 1.80 8.84
CA ASP A 56 13.93 0.97 9.86
C ASP A 56 13.45 -0.49 9.89
N ASP A 57 12.22 -0.75 9.43
CA ASP A 57 11.57 -2.06 9.43
C ASP A 57 11.38 -2.67 8.03
N GLY A 58 11.91 -2.04 6.97
CA GLY A 58 11.94 -2.56 5.60
C GLY A 58 11.57 -1.52 4.53
N TRP A 59 11.52 -1.95 3.27
CA TRP A 59 11.07 -1.10 2.17
C TRP A 59 9.54 -0.93 2.21
N VAL A 60 9.08 0.30 2.08
CA VAL A 60 7.67 0.68 1.96
C VAL A 60 7.39 1.29 0.59
N ALA A 61 6.13 1.30 0.16
CA ALA A 61 5.76 1.94 -1.09
C ALA A 61 5.77 3.47 -0.93
N GLU A 62 6.44 4.16 -1.84
CA GLU A 62 6.40 5.63 -1.98
C GLU A 62 5.42 6.06 -3.07
N GLN A 63 5.34 5.29 -4.17
CA GLN A 63 4.40 5.55 -5.25
C GLN A 63 3.74 4.26 -5.74
N LEU A 64 2.43 4.37 -5.97
CA LEU A 64 1.57 3.27 -6.40
C LEU A 64 0.93 3.57 -7.75
N GLU A 65 0.90 2.57 -8.61
CA GLU A 65 0.00 2.49 -9.74
C GLU A 65 -1.27 1.77 -9.29
N ILE A 66 -2.44 2.34 -9.63
CA ILE A 66 -3.74 1.79 -9.22
C ILE A 66 -4.59 1.60 -10.47
N SER A 67 -4.96 0.36 -10.73
CA SER A 67 -5.76 -0.03 -11.89
C SER A 67 -7.17 -0.42 -11.46
N CYS A 68 -8.15 -0.12 -12.31
CA CYS A 68 -9.52 -0.54 -12.11
C CYS A 68 -9.78 -1.87 -12.80
N ASP A 69 -10.49 -2.79 -12.15
CA ASP A 69 -10.90 -4.09 -12.72
C ASP A 69 -11.77 -3.95 -13.99
N THR A 70 -12.33 -2.77 -14.22
CA THR A 70 -13.15 -2.48 -15.41
C THR A 70 -12.40 -1.71 -16.49
N GLU A 71 -11.10 -1.45 -16.31
CA GLU A 71 -10.26 -0.80 -17.32
C GLU A 71 -10.18 -1.71 -18.57
N PRO A 72 -10.67 -1.24 -19.73
CA PRO A 72 -10.63 -2.03 -20.95
C PRO A 72 -9.25 -1.98 -21.60
N ASP A 73 -9.02 -2.82 -22.61
CA ASP A 73 -7.84 -2.69 -23.46
C ASP A 73 -7.82 -1.29 -24.12
N ILE A 74 -6.65 -0.63 -24.12
CA ILE A 74 -6.49 0.72 -24.68
C ILE A 74 -6.80 0.81 -26.19
N GLN A 75 -6.76 -0.31 -26.91
CA GLN A 75 -7.12 -0.41 -28.32
C GLN A 75 -8.60 -0.77 -28.54
N SER A 76 -9.37 -0.96 -27.47
CA SER A 76 -10.81 -1.22 -27.56
C SER A 76 -11.61 0.05 -27.89
N ASP A 77 -12.79 -0.13 -28.46
CA ASP A 77 -13.75 0.94 -28.71
C ASP A 77 -14.40 1.50 -27.43
N GLU A 78 -14.24 0.80 -26.30
CA GLU A 78 -14.73 1.21 -24.98
C GLU A 78 -13.77 2.16 -24.25
N TRP A 79 -12.50 2.25 -24.67
CA TRP A 79 -11.45 3.01 -23.98
C TRP A 79 -11.80 4.49 -23.80
N ASP A 80 -12.21 5.17 -24.88
CA ASP A 80 -12.48 6.62 -24.84
C ASP A 80 -13.64 6.95 -23.90
N LEU A 81 -14.69 6.11 -23.90
CA LEU A 81 -15.83 6.27 -23.00
C LEU A 81 -15.44 5.98 -21.56
N TRP A 82 -14.62 4.95 -21.33
CA TRP A 82 -14.14 4.62 -20.01
C TRP A 82 -13.29 5.76 -19.43
N MET A 83 -12.32 6.28 -20.20
CA MET A 83 -11.45 7.40 -19.82
C MET A 83 -12.24 8.68 -19.53
N HIS A 84 -13.27 8.98 -20.31
CA HIS A 84 -14.14 10.12 -20.06
C HIS A 84 -14.81 10.06 -18.68
N ASN A 85 -15.13 8.84 -18.20
CA ASN A 85 -15.78 8.61 -16.91
C ASN A 85 -14.79 8.30 -15.76
N HIS A 86 -13.52 8.02 -16.05
CA HIS A 86 -12.50 7.59 -15.07
C HIS A 86 -11.32 8.56 -14.93
N SER A 87 -11.37 9.72 -15.60
CA SER A 87 -10.30 10.73 -15.55
C SER A 87 -10.90 12.12 -15.30
N ASP A 88 -11.56 12.29 -14.14
CA ASP A 88 -12.12 13.59 -13.75
C ASP A 88 -11.05 14.49 -13.11
N MET A 89 -10.75 15.61 -13.76
CA MET A 89 -9.83 16.62 -13.26
C MET A 89 -10.59 17.68 -12.45
N PRO A 90 -10.21 17.97 -11.19
CA PRO A 90 -8.85 17.81 -10.65
C PRO A 90 -8.64 16.63 -9.67
N TYR A 91 -8.82 15.37 -10.10
CA TYR A 91 -8.57 14.12 -9.36
C TYR A 91 -9.14 14.07 -7.93
N VAL A 92 -10.22 14.80 -7.68
CA VAL A 92 -10.80 14.99 -6.33
C VAL A 92 -11.25 13.67 -5.71
N TYR A 93 -11.69 12.73 -6.55
CA TYR A 93 -12.14 11.42 -6.10
C TYR A 93 -11.01 10.38 -6.05
N GLN A 94 -10.02 10.49 -6.93
CA GLN A 94 -8.92 9.52 -7.02
C GLN A 94 -7.90 9.70 -5.88
N LEU A 95 -7.48 10.93 -5.58
CA LEU A 95 -6.43 11.18 -4.59
C LEU A 95 -6.75 10.59 -3.19
N PRO A 96 -7.97 10.74 -2.63
CA PRO A 96 -8.30 10.12 -1.33
C PRO A 96 -8.29 8.59 -1.37
N ILE A 97 -8.55 7.98 -2.53
CA ILE A 97 -8.49 6.53 -2.71
C ILE A 97 -7.04 6.07 -2.74
N ASN A 98 -6.16 6.80 -3.43
CA ASN A 98 -4.72 6.51 -3.46
C ASN A 98 -4.12 6.50 -2.05
N THR A 99 -4.38 7.55 -1.26
CA THR A 99 -3.89 7.63 0.13
C THR A 99 -4.37 6.44 0.98
N LYS A 100 -5.65 6.05 0.88
CA LYS A 100 -6.18 4.90 1.63
C LYS A 100 -5.49 3.59 1.27
N ILE A 101 -5.19 3.39 -0.02
CA ILE A 101 -4.54 2.19 -0.51
C ILE A 101 -3.08 2.15 -0.06
N GLU A 102 -2.38 3.28 -0.16
CA GLU A 102 -1.01 3.45 0.33
C GLU A 102 -0.91 3.17 1.82
N ASP A 103 -1.77 3.80 2.64
CA ASP A 103 -1.86 3.55 4.08
C ASP A 103 -2.10 2.07 4.37
N TYR A 104 -3.03 1.43 3.66
CA TYR A 104 -3.31 0.01 3.85
C TYR A 104 -2.09 -0.85 3.51
N ILE A 105 -1.42 -0.61 2.40
CA ILE A 105 -0.26 -1.39 1.98
C ILE A 105 0.88 -1.21 3.00
N ASN A 106 1.24 0.03 3.33
CA ASN A 106 2.36 0.32 4.21
C ASN A 106 2.09 -0.07 5.68
N ASN A 107 0.83 -0.22 6.12
CA ASN A 107 0.53 -0.74 7.46
C ASN A 107 0.54 -2.28 7.56
N ASN A 108 0.50 -3.00 6.44
CA ASN A 108 0.34 -4.46 6.44
C ASN A 108 1.50 -5.21 5.76
N PHE A 109 2.29 -4.52 4.94
CA PHE A 109 3.29 -5.15 4.08
C PHE A 109 4.64 -4.41 4.12
N ARG A 110 5.69 -5.17 3.81
CA ARG A 110 7.03 -4.65 3.48
C ARG A 110 7.52 -5.34 2.22
N PHE A 111 8.36 -4.64 1.47
CA PHE A 111 8.83 -5.10 0.17
C PHE A 111 10.24 -5.69 0.25
N ASP A 112 10.45 -6.77 -0.48
CA ASP A 112 11.76 -7.40 -0.71
C ASP A 112 12.22 -7.11 -2.14
N CYS A 113 13.05 -6.06 -2.32
CA CYS A 113 13.55 -5.59 -3.62
C CYS A 113 14.98 -6.10 -3.94
N LEU A 114 15.39 -7.22 -3.35
CA LEU A 114 16.73 -7.79 -3.47
C LEU A 114 17.01 -8.50 -4.81
#